data_AF-A0A2E6GZA4-F1
#
_entry.id   AF-A0A2E6GZA4-F1
#
_cell.length_a   1.000
_cell.length_b   1.000
_cell.length_c   1.000
_cell.angle_alpha   90.00
_cell.angle_beta   90.00
_cell.angle_gamma   90.00
#
_symmetry.space_group_name_H-M   'P 1'
#
loop_
_entity.id
_entity.type
_entity.pdbx_description
1 polymer ?
#
loop_
_entity_poly.entity_id
_entity_poly.type
_entity_poly.pdbx_seq_one_letter_code
_entity_poly.pdbx_strand_id
1 'polypeptide(L)'
;MKELNVYDTLIQNEALINELKGNLFEFLVGRELASSHNLEGQFLSAIPEDFHERLRGYENWLRDNSEELLTQLPSLAKDTVRFFRSRVNEDLAGVLVVGKLAGGNHDQRLGEADLLVKTNTNLIPISLKLCKEKSFVNTKSAGVRSFISKYFGHSFQSAKNRQERLNQSLDKYYIELSKKLHILGGLNPEPRFGDAWLGAGLPELPGQLNPEMNRALKEHYHEMILLFFKTWQELLRENKNAFLDSMMPLLGFGLEEINQLSCFYSGNYNFSYGSYKGRNSFRDALNDAELREPKDGLSSFEMVMEDCIFQVRLKPMNKFTVSGLKVNCSLKQDKSC
;
A
#
# COMPACT_ATOMS: atom_id res chain seq x y z
N MET A 1 -7.27 -5.33 25.09
CA MET A 1 -7.17 -5.86 23.72
C MET A 1 -8.31 -5.31 22.88
N LYS A 2 -8.07 -4.69 21.73
CA LYS A 2 -9.09 -4.69 20.67
C LYS A 2 -9.22 -6.15 20.27
N GLU A 3 -10.41 -6.74 20.41
CA GLU A 3 -10.67 -8.08 19.90
C GLU A 3 -10.24 -8.12 18.44
N LEU A 4 -9.34 -9.05 18.10
CA LEU A 4 -9.07 -9.39 16.71
C LEU A 4 -10.35 -10.03 16.20
N ASN A 5 -11.25 -9.21 15.66
CA ASN A 5 -12.51 -9.69 15.12
C ASN A 5 -12.21 -10.76 14.06
N VAL A 6 -12.64 -11.99 14.33
CA VAL A 6 -12.71 -13.03 13.30
C VAL A 6 -13.70 -12.51 12.27
N TYR A 7 -13.22 -12.24 11.07
CA TYR A 7 -14.05 -11.66 10.04
C TYR A 7 -14.77 -12.76 9.25
N ASP A 8 -16.03 -12.52 8.90
CA ASP A 8 -16.90 -13.50 8.21
C ASP A 8 -16.50 -13.78 6.75
N THR A 9 -15.54 -13.03 6.17
CA THR A 9 -15.17 -13.18 4.75
C THR A 9 -13.70 -13.51 4.53
N LEU A 10 -13.43 -14.39 3.55
CA LEU A 10 -12.08 -14.78 3.12
C LEU A 10 -11.14 -13.59 2.86
N ILE A 11 -11.67 -12.51 2.28
CA ILE A 11 -10.92 -11.30 1.93
C ILE A 11 -10.45 -10.54 3.18
N GLN A 12 -11.29 -10.48 4.21
CA GLN A 12 -10.94 -9.81 5.46
C GLN A 12 -9.92 -10.63 6.26
N ASN A 13 -10.05 -11.97 6.26
CA ASN A 13 -9.07 -12.85 6.87
C ASN A 13 -7.71 -12.76 6.16
N GLU A 14 -7.68 -12.70 4.82
CA GLU A 14 -6.44 -12.48 4.07
C GLU A 14 -5.81 -11.11 4.39
N ALA A 15 -6.62 -10.07 4.51
CA ALA A 15 -6.14 -8.75 4.91
C ALA A 15 -5.53 -8.75 6.32
N LEU A 16 -6.16 -9.45 7.27
CA LEU A 16 -5.64 -9.62 8.62
C LEU A 16 -4.32 -10.41 8.61
N ILE A 17 -4.26 -11.56 7.93
CA ILE A 17 -3.02 -12.33 7.75
C ILE A 17 -1.89 -11.46 7.20
N ASN A 18 -2.18 -10.63 6.20
CA ASN A 18 -1.21 -9.73 5.58
C ASN A 18 -0.69 -8.66 6.55
N GLU A 19 -1.56 -8.14 7.42
CA GLU A 19 -1.16 -7.19 8.47
C GLU A 19 -0.29 -7.87 9.53
N LEU A 20 -0.75 -9.00 10.09
CA LEU A 20 -0.04 -9.72 11.15
C LEU A 20 1.35 -10.18 10.69
N LYS A 21 1.44 -10.77 9.49
CA LYS A 21 2.70 -11.28 8.96
C LYS A 21 3.71 -10.17 8.68
N GLY A 22 3.26 -8.99 8.25
CA GLY A 22 4.14 -7.84 8.01
C GLY A 22 4.80 -7.37 9.29
N ASN A 23 4.00 -7.15 10.34
CA ASN A 23 4.50 -6.69 11.64
C ASN A 23 5.45 -7.71 12.30
N LEU A 24 5.10 -9.01 12.24
CA LEU A 24 5.98 -10.06 12.77
C LEU A 24 7.29 -10.15 11.98
N PHE A 25 7.21 -10.05 10.65
CA PHE A 25 8.39 -10.04 9.79
C PHE A 25 9.32 -8.86 10.08
N GLU A 26 8.78 -7.65 10.27
CA GLU A 26 9.54 -6.45 10.63
C GLU A 26 10.34 -6.65 11.92
N PHE A 27 9.68 -7.15 12.97
CA PHE A 27 10.34 -7.48 14.24
C PHE A 27 11.42 -8.56 14.06
N LEU A 28 11.13 -9.64 13.32
CA LEU A 28 12.06 -10.74 13.11
C LEU A 28 13.31 -10.30 12.33
N VAL A 29 13.15 -9.49 11.29
CA VAL A 29 14.28 -8.92 10.53
C VAL A 29 15.12 -8.02 11.43
N GLY A 30 14.49 -7.14 12.22
CA GLY A 30 15.19 -6.28 13.18
C GLY A 30 15.99 -7.09 14.21
N ARG A 31 15.38 -8.11 14.80
CA ARG A 31 16.03 -9.00 15.78
C ARG A 31 17.20 -9.75 15.16
N GLU A 32 17.00 -10.35 14.00
CA GLU A 32 18.04 -11.13 13.32
C GLU A 32 19.22 -10.25 12.90
N LEU A 33 18.96 -9.03 12.43
CA LEU A 33 19.99 -8.05 12.10
C LEU A 33 20.79 -7.61 13.33
N ALA A 34 20.11 -7.39 14.46
CA ALA A 34 20.77 -7.08 15.72
C ALA A 34 21.59 -8.25 16.25
N SER A 35 21.04 -9.47 16.19
CA SER A 35 21.71 -10.71 16.62
C SER A 35 22.99 -10.95 15.83
N SER A 36 22.97 -10.73 14.51
CA SER A 36 24.17 -10.88 13.66
C SER A 36 25.30 -9.89 13.96
N HIS A 37 25.07 -8.90 14.84
CA HIS A 37 26.04 -7.90 15.28
C HIS A 37 26.22 -7.87 16.81
N ASN A 38 25.74 -8.89 17.54
CA ASN A 38 25.78 -8.96 19.00
C ASN A 38 25.02 -7.81 19.71
N LEU A 39 23.98 -7.27 19.07
CA LEU A 39 23.16 -6.17 19.58
C LEU A 39 21.75 -6.61 20.01
N GLU A 40 21.45 -7.91 20.00
CA GLU A 40 20.10 -8.42 20.27
C GLU A 40 19.57 -8.01 21.64
N GLY A 41 20.40 -8.03 22.69
CA GLY A 41 19.99 -7.58 24.02
C GLY A 41 19.56 -6.11 24.04
N GLN A 42 20.28 -5.24 23.32
CA GLN A 42 19.94 -3.83 23.19
C GLN A 42 18.63 -3.66 22.41
N PHE A 43 18.49 -4.37 21.29
CA PHE A 43 17.29 -4.38 20.46
C PHE A 43 16.04 -4.79 21.25
N LEU A 44 16.10 -5.91 21.99
CA LEU A 44 14.97 -6.39 22.78
C LEU A 44 14.65 -5.44 23.95
N SER A 45 15.66 -4.85 24.59
CA SER A 45 15.42 -3.89 25.68
C SER A 45 14.80 -2.57 25.22
N ALA A 46 14.93 -2.22 23.94
CA ALA A 46 14.37 -1.01 23.37
C ALA A 46 12.89 -1.17 22.98
N ILE A 47 12.34 -2.38 23.07
CA ILE A 47 10.97 -2.65 22.67
C ILE A 47 10.01 -2.40 23.85
N PRO A 48 8.95 -1.59 23.64
CA PRO A 48 7.91 -1.40 24.66
C PRO A 48 7.16 -2.70 24.99
N GLU A 49 6.76 -2.86 26.26
CA GLU A 49 5.99 -4.03 26.72
C GLU A 49 4.68 -4.21 25.95
N ASP A 50 3.97 -3.12 25.64
CA ASP A 50 2.72 -3.19 24.89
C ASP A 50 2.93 -3.66 23.45
N PHE A 51 4.12 -3.44 22.88
CA PHE A 51 4.49 -4.00 21.57
C PHE A 51 4.77 -5.50 21.68
N HIS A 52 5.42 -5.97 22.75
CA HIS A 52 5.60 -7.40 23.02
C HIS A 52 4.26 -8.15 23.15
N GLU A 53 3.30 -7.59 23.88
CA GLU A 53 1.97 -8.18 24.03
C GLU A 53 1.25 -8.31 22.68
N ARG A 54 1.34 -7.28 21.83
CA ARG A 54 0.75 -7.31 20.48
C ARG A 54 1.39 -8.38 19.59
N LEU A 55 2.72 -8.46 19.57
CA LEU A 55 3.44 -9.48 18.80
C LEU A 55 3.02 -10.89 19.23
N ARG A 56 2.87 -11.13 20.54
CA ARG A 56 2.36 -12.40 21.06
C ARG A 56 0.93 -12.69 20.60
N GLY A 57 0.06 -11.68 20.59
CA GLY A 57 -1.29 -11.80 20.05
C GLY A 57 -1.31 -12.17 18.56
N TYR A 58 -0.43 -11.53 17.77
CA TYR A 58 -0.29 -11.80 16.34
C TYR A 58 0.21 -13.22 16.08
N GLU A 59 1.21 -13.65 16.84
CA GLU A 59 1.76 -15.01 16.79
C GLU A 59 0.69 -16.05 17.10
N ASN A 60 -0.05 -15.89 18.20
CA ASN A 60 -1.11 -16.82 18.59
C ASN A 60 -2.19 -16.92 17.51
N TRP A 61 -2.62 -15.79 16.95
CA TRP A 61 -3.63 -15.80 15.89
C TRP A 61 -3.12 -16.52 14.64
N LEU A 62 -1.87 -16.27 14.20
CA LEU A 62 -1.29 -16.97 13.05
C LEU A 62 -1.07 -18.45 13.33
N ARG A 63 -0.75 -18.84 14.57
CA ARG A 63 -0.63 -20.25 14.95
C ARG A 63 -1.92 -21.01 14.69
N ASP A 64 -3.06 -20.39 14.99
CA ASP A 64 -4.38 -21.02 14.83
C ASP A 64 -4.90 -20.97 13.38
N ASN A 65 -4.45 -20.01 12.56
CA ASN A 65 -5.04 -19.73 11.24
C ASN A 65 -4.07 -19.92 10.06
N SER A 66 -2.76 -19.96 10.30
CA SER A 66 -1.72 -20.05 9.27
C SER A 66 -0.38 -20.53 9.84
N GLU A 67 -0.38 -21.74 10.44
CA GLU A 67 0.80 -22.31 11.11
C GLU A 67 2.03 -22.41 10.20
N GLU A 68 1.83 -22.76 8.92
CA GLU A 68 2.91 -22.84 7.94
C GLU A 68 3.59 -21.49 7.72
N LEU A 69 2.82 -20.41 7.56
CA LEU A 69 3.35 -19.05 7.44
C LEU A 69 4.15 -18.68 8.69
N LEU A 70 3.60 -18.93 9.88
CA LEU A 70 4.28 -18.62 11.13
C LEU A 70 5.64 -19.34 11.22
N THR A 71 5.70 -20.59 10.78
CA THR A 71 6.93 -21.40 10.77
C THR A 71 7.97 -20.87 9.77
N GLN A 72 7.54 -20.33 8.63
CA GLN A 72 8.46 -19.84 7.58
C GLN A 72 8.95 -18.41 7.78
N LEU A 73 8.23 -17.58 8.54
CA LEU A 73 8.60 -16.18 8.80
C LEU A 73 10.03 -15.99 9.34
N PRO A 74 10.51 -16.78 10.34
CA PRO A 74 11.89 -16.68 10.81
C PRO A 74 12.93 -17.00 9.74
N SER A 75 12.67 -17.98 8.87
CA SER A 75 13.57 -18.35 7.76
C SER A 75 13.66 -17.21 6.74
N LEU A 76 12.51 -16.64 6.36
CA LEU A 76 12.45 -15.47 5.48
C LEU A 76 13.20 -14.28 6.07
N ALA A 77 13.08 -14.02 7.37
CA ALA A 77 13.80 -12.93 8.03
C ALA A 77 15.33 -13.15 7.98
N LYS A 78 15.79 -14.38 8.24
CA LYS A 78 17.20 -14.78 8.11
C LYS A 78 17.77 -14.56 6.72
N ASP A 79 17.06 -15.02 5.69
CA ASP A 79 17.51 -14.86 4.32
C ASP A 79 17.50 -13.38 3.88
N THR A 80 16.53 -12.60 4.39
CA THR A 80 16.48 -11.14 4.17
C THR A 80 17.67 -10.43 4.79
N VAL A 81 18.04 -10.77 6.04
CA VAL A 81 19.23 -10.21 6.70
C VAL A 81 20.51 -10.63 5.99
N ARG A 82 20.61 -11.90 5.55
CA ARG A 82 21.77 -12.38 4.76
C ARG A 82 21.91 -11.58 3.47
N PHE A 83 20.81 -11.37 2.75
CA PHE A 83 20.79 -10.53 1.55
C PHE A 83 21.20 -9.09 1.86
N PHE A 84 20.60 -8.45 2.87
CA PHE A 84 20.90 -7.07 3.24
C PHE A 84 22.38 -6.86 3.56
N ARG A 85 22.98 -7.74 4.37
CA ARG A 85 24.40 -7.69 4.74
C ARG A 85 25.34 -7.88 3.55
N SER A 86 24.90 -8.58 2.50
CA SER A 86 25.68 -8.69 1.25
C SER A 86 25.73 -7.38 0.45
N ARG A 87 24.83 -6.42 0.75
CA ARG A 87 24.71 -5.12 0.07
C ARG A 87 25.20 -3.96 0.92
N VAL A 88 25.07 -4.06 2.24
CA VAL A 88 25.51 -3.05 3.21
C VAL A 88 26.66 -3.62 4.03
N ASN A 89 27.88 -3.15 3.73
CA ASN A 89 29.10 -3.56 4.41
C ASN A 89 29.51 -2.51 5.45
N GLU A 90 28.64 -2.26 6.43
CA GLU A 90 28.90 -1.35 7.54
C GLU A 90 28.71 -2.07 8.87
N ASP A 91 29.59 -1.79 9.83
CA ASP A 91 29.40 -2.22 11.20
C ASP A 91 28.22 -1.46 11.83
N LEU A 92 27.26 -2.23 12.34
CA LEU A 92 26.08 -1.67 12.99
C LEU A 92 26.39 -1.34 14.45
N ALA A 93 25.96 -0.15 14.85
CA ALA A 93 26.00 0.34 16.24
C ALA A 93 24.63 0.23 16.94
N GLY A 94 23.55 -0.02 16.19
CA GLY A 94 22.20 -0.17 16.75
C GLY A 94 21.15 -0.52 15.71
N VAL A 95 20.08 -1.17 16.16
CA VAL A 95 18.88 -1.46 15.36
C VAL A 95 17.66 -1.10 16.20
N LEU A 96 16.70 -0.38 15.63
CA LEU A 96 15.46 0.02 16.30
C LEU A 96 14.26 -0.28 15.40
N VAL A 97 13.16 -0.75 15.99
CA VAL A 97 11.85 -0.84 15.32
C VAL A 97 11.09 0.45 15.56
N VAL A 98 10.64 1.13 14.51
CA VAL A 98 9.98 2.46 14.60
C VAL A 98 8.62 2.53 13.92
N GLY A 99 8.19 1.43 13.28
CA GLY A 99 6.91 1.36 12.58
C GLY A 99 5.69 1.68 13.47
N LYS A 100 4.51 1.78 12.84
CA LYS A 100 3.24 2.26 13.45
C LYS A 100 2.84 1.62 14.79
N LEU A 101 3.39 0.46 15.12
CA LEU A 101 3.09 -0.28 16.32
C LEU A 101 4.07 -0.07 17.48
N ALA A 102 5.26 0.50 17.24
CA ALA A 102 6.33 0.65 18.24
C ALA A 102 6.10 1.81 19.24
N GLY A 103 4.89 2.39 19.30
CA GLY A 103 4.44 3.17 20.46
C GLY A 103 5.13 4.53 20.73
N GLY A 104 5.97 5.05 19.84
CA GLY A 104 6.52 6.40 19.96
C GLY A 104 5.54 7.46 19.43
N ASN A 105 5.45 8.62 20.11
CA ASN A 105 4.86 9.85 19.57
C ASN A 105 5.12 9.95 18.06
N HIS A 106 4.11 10.33 17.27
CA HIS A 106 4.20 10.55 15.82
C HIS A 106 5.33 11.53 15.48
N ASP A 107 6.56 11.05 15.47
CA ASP A 107 7.65 11.78 14.89
C ASP A 107 7.45 11.63 13.38
N GLN A 108 6.66 12.53 12.81
CA GLN A 108 6.37 12.59 11.38
C GLN A 108 7.66 12.56 10.54
N ARG A 109 8.81 12.88 11.16
CA ARG A 109 10.15 12.81 10.58
C ARG A 109 10.61 11.39 10.20
N LEU A 110 10.10 10.34 10.87
CA LEU A 110 10.47 8.93 10.58
C LEU A 110 9.57 8.27 9.52
N GLY A 111 8.45 8.92 9.19
CA GLY A 111 7.66 8.65 7.98
C GLY A 111 7.22 7.19 7.78
N GLU A 112 7.77 6.57 6.73
CA GLU A 112 7.41 5.23 6.23
C GLU A 112 8.43 4.14 6.64
N ALA A 113 9.38 4.49 7.53
CA ALA A 113 10.40 3.55 8.00
C ALA A 113 9.81 2.53 8.99
N ASP A 114 10.25 1.28 8.85
CA ASP A 114 9.87 0.17 9.71
C ASP A 114 11.03 -0.15 10.69
N LEU A 115 12.27 -0.05 10.20
CA LEU A 115 13.50 -0.13 10.99
C LEU A 115 14.37 1.13 10.85
N LEU A 116 15.09 1.46 11.91
CA LEU A 116 16.26 2.34 11.85
C LEU A 116 17.52 1.54 12.14
N VAL A 117 18.46 1.58 11.22
CA VAL A 117 19.77 0.95 11.37
C VAL A 117 20.80 2.04 11.61
N LYS A 118 21.40 2.02 12.80
CA LYS A 118 22.46 2.96 13.18
C LYS A 118 23.80 2.33 12.86
N THR A 119 24.62 3.02 12.08
CA THR A 119 26.03 2.70 11.87
C THR A 119 26.89 3.69 12.66
N ASN A 120 28.21 3.56 12.58
CA ASN A 120 29.10 4.50 13.28
C ASN A 120 29.01 5.93 12.74
N THR A 121 28.59 6.09 11.49
CA THR A 121 28.58 7.38 10.77
C THR A 121 27.17 7.85 10.47
N ASN A 122 26.23 6.93 10.22
CA ASN A 122 24.94 7.25 9.63
C ASN A 122 23.77 6.58 10.36
N LEU A 123 22.57 7.10 10.10
CA LEU A 123 21.31 6.47 10.44
C LEU A 123 20.59 6.12 9.12
N ILE A 124 20.32 4.84 8.92
CA ILE A 124 19.73 4.31 7.69
C ILE A 124 18.27 3.93 8.00
N PRO A 125 17.28 4.74 7.56
CA PRO A 125 15.88 4.36 7.65
C PRO A 125 15.54 3.32 6.58
N ILE A 126 14.94 2.21 7.01
CA ILE A 126 14.57 1.08 6.14
C ILE A 126 13.07 0.88 6.21
N SER A 127 12.40 0.91 5.05
CA SER A 127 11.07 0.32 4.90
C SER A 127 11.20 -1.12 4.46
N LEU A 128 10.58 -2.02 5.23
CA LEU A 128 10.55 -3.44 4.94
C LEU A 128 9.30 -3.80 4.13
N LYS A 129 9.46 -4.73 3.19
CA LYS A 129 8.35 -5.31 2.44
C LYS A 129 8.50 -6.82 2.37
N LEU A 130 7.47 -7.55 2.78
CA LEU A 130 7.37 -8.99 2.54
C LEU A 130 6.37 -9.25 1.42
N CYS A 131 6.88 -9.74 0.29
CA CYS A 131 6.19 -9.71 -0.99
C CYS A 131 6.06 -11.12 -1.56
N LYS A 132 4.87 -11.50 -2.02
CA LYS A 132 4.78 -12.66 -2.92
C LYS A 132 5.37 -12.26 -4.26
N GLU A 133 6.17 -13.12 -4.87
CA GLU A 133 6.70 -12.90 -6.20
C GLU A 133 5.61 -12.50 -7.21
N LYS A 134 5.99 -11.61 -8.13
CA LYS A 134 5.13 -11.12 -9.23
C LYS A 134 3.81 -10.48 -8.79
N SER A 135 3.68 -10.15 -7.50
CA SER A 135 2.47 -9.56 -6.93
C SER A 135 2.66 -8.06 -6.71
N PHE A 136 1.56 -7.31 -6.80
CA PHE A 136 1.55 -5.90 -6.45
C PHE A 136 1.56 -5.72 -4.93
N VAL A 137 2.44 -4.84 -4.46
CA VAL A 137 2.62 -4.48 -3.05
C VAL A 137 2.15 -3.05 -2.88
N ASN A 138 1.18 -2.82 -2.00
CA ASN A 138 0.67 -1.48 -1.76
C ASN A 138 1.78 -0.60 -1.16
N THR A 139 2.03 0.55 -1.78
CA THR A 139 2.97 1.57 -1.31
C THR A 139 2.24 2.74 -0.68
N LYS A 140 1.13 3.17 -1.29
CA LYS A 140 0.34 4.30 -0.80
C LYS A 140 -1.14 4.05 -0.94
N SER A 141 -1.88 4.68 -0.04
CA SER A 141 -3.32 4.66 -0.09
C SER A 141 -3.91 5.96 0.46
N ALA A 142 -4.85 6.56 -0.27
CA ALA A 142 -5.42 7.85 0.08
C ALA A 142 -6.83 8.02 -0.50
N GLY A 143 -7.59 8.98 0.05
CA GLY A 143 -8.90 9.35 -0.48
C GLY A 143 -8.77 10.07 -1.82
N VAL A 144 -9.68 9.76 -2.75
CA VAL A 144 -9.68 10.32 -4.10
C VAL A 144 -9.85 11.85 -4.13
N ARG A 145 -10.56 12.41 -3.14
CA ARG A 145 -11.00 13.82 -3.12
C ARG A 145 -9.91 14.85 -2.83
N SER A 146 -8.73 14.40 -2.40
CA SER A 146 -7.58 15.27 -2.09
C SER A 146 -6.26 14.73 -2.65
N PHE A 147 -6.32 13.67 -3.46
CA PHE A 147 -5.12 12.97 -3.91
C PHE A 147 -4.18 13.86 -4.74
N ILE A 148 -4.71 14.53 -5.76
CA ILE A 148 -3.93 15.35 -6.69
C ILE A 148 -3.35 16.55 -5.96
N SER A 149 -4.16 17.27 -5.19
CA SER A 149 -3.68 18.43 -4.43
C SER A 149 -2.64 18.05 -3.37
N LYS A 150 -2.78 16.88 -2.73
CA LYS A 150 -1.85 16.43 -1.71
C LYS A 150 -0.46 16.09 -2.27
N TYR A 151 -0.40 15.33 -3.36
CA TYR A 151 0.87 14.80 -3.85
C TYR A 151 1.51 15.65 -4.95
N PHE A 152 0.72 16.40 -5.71
CA PHE A 152 1.22 17.24 -6.80
C PHE A 152 1.13 18.74 -6.47
N GLY A 153 0.45 19.14 -5.39
CA GLY A 153 0.21 20.56 -5.09
C GLY A 153 1.44 21.37 -4.72
N HIS A 154 2.52 20.74 -4.28
CA HIS A 154 3.78 21.44 -4.05
C HIS A 154 4.45 21.85 -5.37
N SER A 155 4.41 20.98 -6.36
CA SER A 155 5.13 21.15 -7.63
C SER A 155 4.26 21.79 -8.73
N PHE A 156 2.93 21.74 -8.59
CA PHE A 156 1.97 22.21 -9.58
C PHE A 156 0.92 23.13 -8.96
N GLN A 157 0.98 24.43 -9.28
CA GLN A 157 -0.04 25.40 -8.85
C GLN A 157 -1.45 25.01 -9.37
N SER A 158 -1.51 24.36 -10.55
CA SER A 158 -2.74 23.89 -11.18
C SER A 158 -3.41 22.71 -10.44
N ALA A 159 -2.69 22.02 -9.54
CA ALA A 159 -3.17 20.80 -8.88
C ALA A 159 -4.47 20.99 -8.08
N LYS A 160 -4.64 22.13 -7.40
CA LYS A 160 -5.87 22.42 -6.64
C LYS A 160 -7.08 22.54 -7.56
N ASN A 161 -6.97 23.33 -8.62
CA ASN A 161 -8.04 23.50 -9.61
C ASN A 161 -8.38 22.18 -10.31
N ARG A 162 -7.36 21.36 -10.60
CA ARG A 162 -7.55 20.01 -11.17
C ARG A 162 -8.29 19.08 -10.21
N GLN A 163 -7.93 19.10 -8.91
CA GLN A 163 -8.65 18.33 -7.88
C GLN A 163 -10.11 18.76 -7.74
N GLU A 164 -10.41 20.05 -7.83
CA GLU A 164 -11.78 20.57 -7.75
C GLU A 164 -12.63 20.10 -8.94
N ARG A 165 -12.11 20.18 -10.17
CA ARG A 165 -12.78 19.65 -11.38
C ARG A 165 -13.01 18.14 -11.31
N LEU A 166 -12.02 17.42 -10.78
CA LEU A 166 -12.14 15.97 -10.55
C LEU A 166 -13.26 15.69 -9.53
N ASN A 167 -13.31 16.42 -8.41
CA ASN A 167 -14.35 16.25 -7.39
C ASN A 167 -15.76 16.50 -7.94
N GLN A 168 -15.94 17.55 -8.74
CA GLN A 168 -17.22 17.84 -9.41
C GLN A 168 -17.64 16.68 -10.33
N SER A 169 -16.69 16.11 -11.07
CA SER A 169 -16.94 14.96 -11.93
C SER A 169 -17.32 13.75 -11.09
N LEU A 170 -16.54 13.40 -10.06
CA LEU A 170 -16.84 12.29 -9.13
C LEU A 170 -18.27 12.36 -8.58
N ASP A 171 -18.72 13.56 -8.17
CA ASP A 171 -20.07 13.77 -7.65
C ASP A 171 -21.15 13.51 -8.72
N LYS A 172 -20.94 14.03 -9.94
CA LYS A 172 -21.84 13.78 -11.08
C LYS A 172 -21.97 12.28 -11.36
N TYR A 173 -20.84 11.59 -11.51
CA TYR A 173 -20.84 10.17 -11.84
C TYR A 173 -21.37 9.28 -10.71
N TYR A 174 -21.22 9.70 -9.45
CA TYR A 174 -21.83 9.01 -8.31
C TYR A 174 -23.36 9.13 -8.34
N ILE A 175 -23.90 10.31 -8.68
CA ILE A 175 -25.35 10.51 -8.85
C ILE A 175 -25.88 9.63 -9.98
N GLU A 176 -25.16 9.55 -11.10
CA GLU A 176 -25.53 8.70 -12.24
C GLU A 176 -25.53 7.22 -11.87
N LEU A 177 -24.47 6.75 -11.19
CA LEU A 177 -24.39 5.39 -10.67
C LEU A 177 -25.56 5.09 -9.73
N SER A 178 -25.85 5.98 -8.78
CA SER A 178 -26.94 5.82 -7.82
C SER A 178 -28.26 5.63 -8.54
N LYS A 179 -28.62 6.54 -9.45
CA LYS A 179 -29.86 6.44 -10.23
C LYS A 179 -29.93 5.14 -11.03
N LYS A 180 -28.84 4.75 -11.70
CA LYS A 180 -28.76 3.52 -12.50
C LYS A 180 -28.98 2.29 -11.62
N LEU A 181 -28.33 2.20 -10.46
CA LEU A 181 -28.48 1.06 -9.56
C LEU A 181 -29.88 0.99 -8.92
N HIS A 182 -30.50 2.12 -8.57
CA HIS A 182 -31.88 2.12 -8.07
C HIS A 182 -32.85 1.55 -9.11
N ILE A 183 -32.73 1.98 -10.37
CA ILE A 183 -33.57 1.45 -11.48
C ILE A 183 -33.36 -0.06 -11.63
N LEU A 184 -32.11 -0.53 -11.65
CA LEU A 184 -31.79 -1.96 -11.73
C LEU A 184 -32.31 -2.74 -10.52
N GLY A 185 -32.46 -2.08 -9.37
CA GLY A 185 -33.01 -2.65 -8.13
C GLY A 185 -34.54 -2.58 -8.05
N GLY A 186 -35.22 -2.09 -9.09
CA GLY A 186 -36.68 -1.92 -9.09
C GLY A 186 -37.17 -0.76 -8.20
N LEU A 187 -36.30 0.20 -7.90
CA LEU A 187 -36.60 1.38 -7.08
C LEU A 187 -36.71 2.64 -7.95
N ASN A 188 -37.34 3.68 -7.38
CA ASN A 188 -37.31 5.00 -7.98
C ASN A 188 -35.88 5.56 -8.00
N PRO A 189 -35.45 6.23 -9.08
CA PRO A 189 -34.09 6.72 -9.20
C PRO A 189 -33.78 7.84 -8.21
N GLU A 190 -32.85 7.58 -7.29
CA GLU A 190 -32.38 8.57 -6.31
C GLU A 190 -30.93 9.01 -6.56
N PRO A 191 -30.59 10.28 -6.27
CA PRO A 191 -29.24 10.80 -6.49
C PRO A 191 -28.20 10.26 -5.50
N ARG A 192 -28.63 9.58 -4.43
CA ARG A 192 -27.76 8.96 -3.41
C ARG A 192 -28.40 7.65 -2.94
N PHE A 193 -27.59 6.74 -2.45
CA PHE A 193 -28.07 5.60 -1.68
C PHE A 193 -28.48 6.07 -0.28
N GLY A 194 -29.65 5.64 0.18
CA GLY A 194 -30.24 6.05 1.45
C GLY A 194 -31.30 5.06 1.92
N ASP A 195 -32.31 5.56 2.63
CA ASP A 195 -33.32 4.72 3.29
C ASP A 195 -34.11 3.85 2.31
N ALA A 196 -34.38 4.32 1.09
CA ALA A 196 -35.06 3.53 0.07
C ALA A 196 -34.24 2.29 -0.36
N TRP A 197 -32.92 2.45 -0.51
CA TRP A 197 -32.01 1.35 -0.86
C TRP A 197 -31.94 0.30 0.26
N LEU A 198 -31.77 0.78 1.51
CA LEU A 198 -31.66 -0.07 2.68
C LEU A 198 -32.99 -0.76 3.02
N GLY A 199 -34.10 -0.03 2.94
CA GLY A 199 -35.45 -0.55 3.20
C GLY A 199 -35.88 -1.63 2.20
N ALA A 200 -35.31 -1.63 0.99
CA ALA A 200 -35.50 -2.67 -0.01
C ALA A 200 -34.60 -3.91 0.22
N GLY A 201 -33.73 -3.90 1.23
CA GLY A 201 -32.81 -5.00 1.53
C GLY A 201 -31.71 -5.19 0.47
N LEU A 202 -31.38 -4.15 -0.30
CA LEU A 202 -30.39 -4.25 -1.37
C LEU A 202 -28.94 -4.21 -0.84
N PRO A 203 -27.98 -4.87 -1.50
CA PRO A 203 -26.62 -4.98 -0.99
C PRO A 203 -25.87 -3.65 -0.93
N GLU A 204 -24.90 -3.55 -0.02
CA GLU A 204 -24.00 -2.38 0.09
C GLU A 204 -22.55 -2.70 -0.29
N LEU A 205 -22.22 -4.00 -0.39
CA LEU A 205 -20.88 -4.47 -0.74
C LEU A 205 -20.82 -4.82 -2.22
N PRO A 206 -19.76 -4.40 -2.95
CA PRO A 206 -19.62 -4.69 -4.39
C PRO A 206 -19.74 -6.18 -4.74
N GLY A 207 -19.23 -7.06 -3.86
CA GLY A 207 -19.23 -8.51 -4.07
C GLY A 207 -20.59 -9.19 -3.87
N GLN A 208 -21.58 -8.48 -3.34
CA GLN A 208 -22.93 -8.98 -3.11
C GLN A 208 -23.91 -8.54 -4.22
N LEU A 209 -23.49 -7.65 -5.11
CA LEU A 209 -24.30 -7.21 -6.24
C LEU A 209 -24.50 -8.33 -7.25
N ASN A 210 -25.69 -8.38 -7.85
CA ASN A 210 -25.96 -9.25 -8.99
C ASN A 210 -25.06 -8.88 -10.20
N PRO A 211 -24.91 -9.75 -11.21
CA PRO A 211 -23.98 -9.52 -12.32
C PRO A 211 -24.21 -8.22 -13.10
N GLU A 212 -25.46 -7.78 -13.27
CA GLU A 212 -25.80 -6.58 -14.01
C GLU A 212 -25.45 -5.30 -13.24
N MET A 213 -25.82 -5.23 -11.96
CA MET A 213 -25.45 -4.13 -11.07
C MET A 213 -23.93 -4.07 -10.88
N ASN A 214 -23.27 -5.22 -10.76
CA ASN A 214 -21.82 -5.28 -10.64
C ASN A 214 -21.12 -4.76 -11.90
N ARG A 215 -21.67 -5.04 -13.10
CA ARG A 215 -21.18 -4.48 -14.36
C ARG A 215 -21.31 -2.96 -14.37
N ALA A 216 -22.48 -2.42 -14.02
CA ALA A 216 -22.69 -0.96 -13.92
C ALA A 216 -21.72 -0.29 -12.92
N LEU A 217 -21.44 -0.96 -11.80
CA LEU A 217 -20.47 -0.48 -10.81
C LEU A 217 -19.02 -0.47 -11.36
N LYS A 218 -18.63 -1.52 -12.10
CA LYS A 218 -17.30 -1.60 -12.74
C LYS A 218 -17.13 -0.55 -13.83
N GLU A 219 -18.15 -0.34 -14.66
CA GLU A 219 -18.18 0.74 -15.66
C GLU A 219 -17.96 2.09 -14.98
N HIS A 220 -18.67 2.38 -13.89
CA HIS A 220 -18.45 3.60 -13.13
C HIS A 220 -16.99 3.75 -12.67
N TYR A 221 -16.37 2.71 -12.09
CA TYR A 221 -14.96 2.81 -11.69
C TYR A 221 -14.00 2.97 -12.86
N HIS A 222 -14.32 2.40 -14.02
CA HIS A 222 -13.55 2.56 -15.24
C HIS A 222 -13.58 4.02 -15.72
N GLU A 223 -14.76 4.64 -15.81
CA GLU A 223 -14.90 6.07 -16.12
C GLU A 223 -14.08 6.93 -15.16
N MET A 224 -14.08 6.58 -13.87
CA MET A 224 -13.38 7.39 -12.86
C MET A 224 -11.86 7.30 -13.00
N ILE A 225 -11.33 6.12 -13.37
CA ILE A 225 -9.90 5.98 -13.57
C ILE A 225 -9.44 6.70 -14.84
N LEU A 226 -10.28 6.79 -15.89
CA LEU A 226 -9.97 7.55 -17.11
C LEU A 226 -9.80 9.05 -16.81
N LEU A 227 -10.64 9.64 -15.96
CA LEU A 227 -10.47 11.03 -15.50
C LEU A 227 -9.16 11.24 -14.73
N PHE A 228 -8.82 10.27 -13.88
CA PHE A 228 -7.56 10.26 -13.14
C PHE A 228 -6.36 10.20 -14.09
N PHE A 229 -6.40 9.26 -15.04
CA PHE A 229 -5.37 9.06 -16.05
C PHE A 229 -5.15 10.32 -16.88
N LYS A 230 -6.23 10.95 -17.37
CA LYS A 230 -6.15 12.23 -18.09
C LYS A 230 -5.47 13.32 -17.26
N THR A 231 -5.83 13.44 -15.98
CA THR A 231 -5.20 14.42 -15.07
C THR A 231 -3.69 14.15 -14.93
N TRP A 232 -3.30 12.88 -14.82
CA TRP A 232 -1.89 12.47 -14.75
C TRP A 232 -1.12 12.77 -16.03
N GLN A 233 -1.71 12.48 -17.20
CA GLN A 233 -1.13 12.83 -18.49
C GLN A 233 -0.91 14.34 -18.63
N GLU A 234 -1.88 15.14 -18.19
CA GLU A 234 -1.78 16.60 -18.24
C GLU A 234 -0.66 17.12 -17.33
N LEU A 235 -0.52 16.59 -16.11
CA LEU A 235 0.57 16.96 -15.19
C LEU A 235 1.96 16.53 -15.73
N LEU A 236 2.05 15.33 -16.30
CA LEU A 236 3.28 14.82 -16.93
C LEU A 236 3.72 15.70 -18.10
N ARG A 237 2.77 16.18 -18.93
CA ARG A 237 3.03 17.10 -20.05
C ARG A 237 3.39 18.51 -19.59
N GLU A 238 2.78 18.98 -18.50
CA GLU A 238 3.00 20.32 -17.95
C GLU A 238 4.45 20.48 -17.45
N ASN A 239 4.96 19.51 -16.68
CA ASN A 239 6.37 19.47 -16.29
C ASN A 239 6.76 18.03 -15.89
N LYS A 240 7.52 17.36 -16.77
CA LYS A 240 7.95 15.97 -16.56
C LYS A 240 8.72 15.80 -15.25
N ASN A 241 9.75 16.60 -14.99
CA ASN A 241 10.61 16.42 -13.80
C ASN A 241 9.82 16.63 -12.50
N ALA A 242 9.04 17.70 -12.42
CA ALA A 242 8.17 17.97 -11.28
C ALA A 242 7.15 16.84 -11.04
N PHE A 243 6.63 16.24 -12.12
CA PHE A 243 5.73 15.09 -12.04
C PHE A 243 6.46 13.87 -11.46
N LEU A 244 7.64 13.52 -11.98
CA LEU A 244 8.42 12.38 -11.48
C LEU A 244 8.86 12.57 -10.02
N ASP A 245 9.19 13.79 -9.60
CA ASP A 245 9.52 14.06 -8.19
C ASP A 245 8.28 13.90 -7.28
N SER A 246 7.10 14.30 -7.78
CA SER A 246 5.82 14.13 -7.09
C SER A 246 5.39 12.66 -6.97
N MET A 247 5.96 11.76 -7.78
CA MET A 247 5.73 10.32 -7.72
C MET A 247 6.47 9.64 -6.57
N MET A 248 7.58 10.21 -6.08
CA MET A 248 8.43 9.54 -5.09
C MET A 248 7.68 9.17 -3.79
N PRO A 249 6.84 10.05 -3.21
CA PRO A 249 6.01 9.68 -2.06
C PRO A 249 4.97 8.60 -2.37
N LEU A 250 4.56 8.44 -3.63
CA LEU A 250 3.61 7.39 -4.06
C LEU A 250 4.30 6.04 -4.22
N LEU A 251 5.61 6.04 -4.51
CA LEU A 251 6.46 4.85 -4.58
C LEU A 251 6.92 4.35 -3.21
N GLY A 252 6.57 5.04 -2.12
CA GLY A 252 7.02 4.72 -0.77
C GLY A 252 8.38 5.33 -0.41
N PHE A 253 8.73 6.45 -1.06
CA PHE A 253 9.88 7.30 -0.75
C PHE A 253 9.39 8.68 -0.31
N GLY A 254 8.50 8.72 0.68
CA GLY A 254 8.05 9.99 1.27
C GLY A 254 9.16 10.71 2.04
N LEU A 255 10.12 9.96 2.57
CA LEU A 255 11.35 10.44 3.18
C LEU A 255 12.50 10.31 2.18
N GLU A 256 13.40 11.29 2.12
CA GLU A 256 14.46 11.33 1.10
C GLU A 256 15.49 10.20 1.27
N GLU A 257 15.91 9.97 2.51
CA GLU A 257 16.95 9.00 2.90
C GLU A 257 16.44 7.56 3.09
N ILE A 258 15.15 7.30 2.85
CA ILE A 258 14.59 5.96 3.09
C ILE A 258 15.05 4.97 2.03
N ASN A 259 15.45 3.80 2.50
CA ASN A 259 15.76 2.66 1.66
C ASN A 259 14.65 1.61 1.78
N GLN A 260 14.28 1.01 0.66
CA GLN A 260 13.33 -0.11 0.65
C GLN A 260 14.10 -1.43 0.61
N LEU A 261 13.91 -2.25 1.64
CA LEU A 261 14.39 -3.62 1.70
C LEU A 261 13.19 -4.57 1.54
N SER A 262 13.11 -5.20 0.38
CA SER A 262 12.02 -6.11 0.01
C SER A 262 12.50 -7.56 -0.01
N CYS A 263 11.73 -8.44 0.61
CA CYS A 263 11.87 -9.89 0.57
C CYS A 263 10.78 -10.49 -0.30
N PHE A 264 11.17 -11.22 -1.36
CA PHE A 264 10.24 -11.87 -2.26
C PHE A 264 10.20 -13.38 -2.00
N TYR A 265 9.00 -13.92 -1.82
CA TYR A 265 8.78 -15.35 -1.61
C TYR A 265 7.89 -15.98 -2.70
N SER A 266 8.08 -17.28 -2.92
CA SER A 266 7.21 -18.10 -3.79
C SER A 266 6.81 -19.41 -3.12
N GLY A 267 5.80 -20.06 -3.71
CA GLY A 267 5.21 -21.29 -3.18
C GLY A 267 4.80 -21.12 -1.72
N ASN A 268 5.25 -22.04 -0.88
CA ASN A 268 4.99 -22.08 0.56
C ASN A 268 5.98 -21.19 1.34
N TYR A 269 6.02 -19.90 1.00
CA TYR A 269 6.87 -18.91 1.69
C TYR A 269 8.37 -19.18 1.61
N ASN A 270 8.85 -19.78 0.53
CA ASN A 270 10.28 -19.94 0.28
C ASN A 270 10.88 -18.63 -0.20
N PHE A 271 12.02 -18.21 0.38
CA PHE A 271 12.77 -17.07 -0.10
C PHE A 271 13.16 -17.26 -1.57
N SER A 272 12.97 -16.23 -2.38
CA SER A 272 13.33 -16.26 -3.79
C SER A 272 14.39 -15.25 -4.16
N TYR A 273 14.17 -13.99 -3.79
CA TYR A 273 15.15 -12.92 -3.99
C TYR A 273 14.87 -11.76 -3.03
N GLY A 274 15.90 -10.94 -2.83
CA GLY A 274 15.82 -9.68 -2.11
C GLY A 274 16.00 -8.50 -3.05
N SER A 275 15.48 -7.34 -2.67
CA SER A 275 15.73 -6.07 -3.35
C SER A 275 16.06 -5.02 -2.30
N TYR A 276 17.12 -4.25 -2.52
CA TYR A 276 17.53 -3.14 -1.65
C TYR A 276 17.79 -1.92 -2.52
N LYS A 277 16.89 -0.94 -2.45
CA LYS A 277 16.91 0.23 -3.34
C LYS A 277 16.60 1.50 -2.56
N GLY A 278 17.40 2.53 -2.81
CA GLY A 278 17.15 3.89 -2.35
C GLY A 278 16.31 4.69 -3.33
N ARG A 279 15.95 5.91 -2.92
CA ARG A 279 15.15 6.87 -3.70
C ARG A 279 15.67 7.10 -5.12
N ASN A 280 16.98 7.31 -5.27
CA ASN A 280 17.58 7.68 -6.57
C ASN A 280 17.41 6.58 -7.62
N SER A 281 17.55 5.31 -7.24
CA SER A 281 17.35 4.18 -8.16
C SER A 281 15.95 4.19 -8.79
N PHE A 282 14.92 4.44 -8.00
CA PHE A 282 13.56 4.56 -8.53
C PHE A 282 13.34 5.85 -9.33
N ARG A 283 13.97 6.95 -8.91
CA ARG A 283 13.86 8.24 -9.60
C ARG A 283 14.48 8.19 -10.99
N ASP A 284 15.57 7.45 -11.14
CA ASP A 284 16.23 7.23 -12.43
C ASP A 284 15.40 6.32 -13.32
N ALA A 285 14.88 5.20 -12.79
CA ALA A 285 13.99 4.29 -13.52
C ALA A 285 12.71 4.98 -14.05
N LEU A 286 12.24 6.03 -13.35
CA LEU A 286 11.11 6.85 -13.77
C LEU A 286 11.38 7.71 -15.03
N ASN A 287 12.64 7.98 -15.39
CA ASN A 287 12.95 8.83 -16.54
C ASN A 287 12.50 8.22 -17.87
N ASP A 288 12.61 6.90 -17.99
CA ASP A 288 12.25 6.14 -19.19
C ASP A 288 10.89 5.43 -19.06
N ALA A 289 10.15 5.75 -18.00
CA ALA A 289 8.90 5.07 -17.70
C ALA A 289 7.78 5.44 -18.68
N GLU A 290 6.99 4.43 -19.04
CA GLU A 290 5.85 4.54 -19.94
C GLU A 290 4.54 4.60 -19.13
N LEU A 291 3.80 5.70 -19.25
CA LEU A 291 2.46 5.82 -18.69
C LEU A 291 1.43 5.17 -19.63
N ARG A 292 0.88 4.03 -19.22
CA ARG A 292 -0.09 3.22 -19.97
C ARG A 292 -1.51 3.49 -19.54
N GLU A 293 -2.40 3.62 -20.51
CA GLU A 293 -3.84 3.84 -20.29
C GLU A 293 -4.49 2.66 -19.54
N PRO A 294 -5.58 2.90 -18.77
CA PRO A 294 -6.40 1.81 -18.27
C PRO A 294 -6.87 0.89 -19.40
N LYS A 295 -6.71 -0.42 -19.22
CA LYS A 295 -7.35 -1.39 -20.11
C LYS A 295 -8.86 -1.37 -19.90
N ASP A 296 -9.62 -1.75 -20.94
CA ASP A 296 -11.08 -1.81 -20.90
C ASP A 296 -11.60 -2.53 -19.65
N GLY A 297 -12.50 -1.85 -18.94
CA GLY A 297 -13.16 -2.37 -17.74
C GLY A 297 -12.27 -2.47 -16.49
N LEU A 298 -10.99 -2.10 -16.56
CA LEU A 298 -10.13 -2.00 -15.38
C LEU A 298 -10.24 -0.62 -14.73
N SER A 299 -10.23 -0.59 -13.40
CA SER A 299 -10.20 0.64 -12.60
C SER A 299 -8.77 1.05 -12.22
N SER A 300 -7.79 0.74 -13.07
CA SER A 300 -6.37 1.00 -12.83
C SER A 300 -5.60 1.34 -14.10
N PHE A 301 -4.60 2.21 -13.97
CA PHE A 301 -3.56 2.43 -14.99
C PHE A 301 -2.18 2.15 -14.42
N GLU A 302 -1.19 2.05 -15.30
CA GLU A 302 0.16 1.62 -14.96
C GLU A 302 1.21 2.60 -15.50
N MET A 303 2.28 2.79 -14.73
CA MET A 303 3.52 3.40 -15.17
C MET A 303 4.59 2.32 -15.14
N VAL A 304 5.07 1.94 -16.32
CA VAL A 304 5.97 0.81 -16.51
C VAL A 304 7.40 1.33 -16.57
N MET A 305 8.23 0.86 -15.65
CA MET A 305 9.67 1.08 -15.59
C MET A 305 10.39 -0.20 -16.05
N GLU A 306 11.71 -0.14 -16.22
CA GLU A 306 12.50 -1.28 -16.71
C GLU A 306 12.36 -2.55 -15.85
N ASP A 307 12.35 -2.39 -14.54
CA ASP A 307 12.40 -3.49 -13.56
C ASP A 307 11.18 -3.54 -12.62
N CYS A 308 10.22 -2.63 -12.81
CA CYS A 308 9.03 -2.56 -11.99
C CYS A 308 7.83 -1.89 -12.67
N ILE A 309 6.65 -2.26 -12.19
CA ILE A 309 5.37 -1.68 -12.62
C ILE A 309 4.77 -0.95 -11.43
N PHE A 310 4.55 0.35 -11.58
CA PHE A 310 3.76 1.14 -10.66
C PHE A 310 2.31 1.19 -11.14
N GLN A 311 1.37 0.81 -10.27
CA GLN A 311 -0.05 0.81 -10.59
C GLN A 311 -0.78 1.82 -9.70
N VAL A 312 -1.68 2.59 -10.33
CA VAL A 312 -2.68 3.42 -9.64
C VAL A 312 -4.04 2.77 -9.87
N ARG A 313 -4.73 2.41 -8.79
CA ARG A 313 -6.05 1.77 -8.83
C ARG A 313 -7.07 2.56 -8.02
N LEU A 314 -8.23 2.82 -8.62
CA LEU A 314 -9.41 3.26 -7.90
C LEU A 314 -10.19 2.05 -7.38
N LYS A 315 -10.57 2.11 -6.10
CA LYS A 315 -11.41 1.13 -5.44
C LYS A 315 -12.44 1.84 -4.55
N PRO A 316 -13.60 1.23 -4.27
CA PRO A 316 -14.53 1.79 -3.31
C PRO A 316 -13.92 1.85 -1.91
N MET A 317 -14.46 2.75 -1.08
CA MET A 317 -14.40 2.58 0.37
C MET A 317 -15.18 1.31 0.76
N ASN A 318 -15.15 0.86 2.01
CA ASN A 318 -15.70 -0.44 2.42
C ASN A 318 -17.10 -0.78 1.83
N LYS A 319 -17.92 0.24 1.54
CA LYS A 319 -19.21 0.13 0.84
C LYS A 319 -19.18 0.96 -0.46
N PHE A 320 -19.91 0.54 -1.50
CA PHE A 320 -20.07 1.37 -2.72
C PHE A 320 -21.17 2.44 -2.56
N THR A 321 -22.02 2.29 -1.54
CA THR A 321 -23.14 3.20 -1.23
C THR A 321 -22.69 4.53 -0.63
N VAL A 322 -21.37 4.76 -0.51
CA VAL A 322 -20.78 6.03 -0.12
C VAL A 322 -20.06 6.66 -1.31
N SER A 323 -20.12 7.99 -1.42
CA SER A 323 -19.48 8.75 -2.53
C SER A 323 -17.96 8.84 -2.45
N GLY A 324 -17.34 7.99 -1.62
CA GLY A 324 -15.90 7.95 -1.38
C GLY A 324 -15.23 6.83 -2.18
N LEU A 325 -14.25 7.21 -3.00
CA LEU A 325 -13.29 6.27 -3.58
C LEU A 325 -11.92 6.42 -2.91
N LYS A 326 -11.16 5.33 -2.97
CA LYS A 326 -9.80 5.23 -2.48
C LYS A 326 -8.87 5.01 -3.66
N VAL A 327 -7.80 5.78 -3.70
CA VAL A 327 -6.68 5.59 -4.63
C VAL A 327 -5.69 4.68 -3.92
N ASN A 328 -5.40 3.54 -4.53
CA ASN A 328 -4.35 2.62 -4.14
C ASN A 328 -3.20 2.74 -5.12
N CYS A 329 -2.00 2.96 -4.60
CA CYS A 329 -0.76 2.91 -5.34
C CYS A 329 -0.02 1.64 -4.92
N SER A 330 0.52 0.91 -5.90
CA SER A 330 1.23 -0.33 -5.63
C SER A 330 2.37 -0.56 -6.61
N LEU A 331 3.41 -1.24 -6.16
CA LEU A 331 4.56 -1.64 -6.96
C LEU A 331 4.58 -3.15 -7.15
N LYS A 332 4.89 -3.59 -8.37
CA LYS A 332 5.31 -4.95 -8.66
C LYS A 332 6.74 -4.88 -9.19
N GLN A 333 7.68 -5.47 -8.47
CA GLN A 333 9.08 -5.54 -8.89
C GLN A 333 9.34 -6.91 -9.53
N ASP A 334 10.08 -6.91 -10.64
CA ASP A 334 10.55 -8.15 -11.25
C ASP A 334 11.88 -8.59 -10.64
N LYS A 335 12.26 -9.84 -10.90
CA LYS A 335 13.49 -10.47 -10.35
C LYS A 335 14.78 -9.88 -10.93
N SER A 336 14.69 -8.96 -11.90
CA SER A 336 15.77 -8.47 -12.77
C SER A 336 16.84 -7.61 -12.06
N CYS A 337 17.10 -7.76 -10.76
CA CYS A 337 18.10 -7.00 -10.00
C CYS A 337 18.92 -7.87 -9.04
#